data_AF-A0A925FGL3-F1
#
_entry.id   AF-A0A925FGL3-F1
#
_cell.length_a   1.000
_cell.length_b   1.000
_cell.length_c   1.000
_cell.angle_alpha   90.00
_cell.angle_beta   90.00
_cell.angle_gamma   90.00
#
_symmetry.space_group_name_H-M   'P 1'
#
loop_
_entity.id
_entity.type
_entity.pdbx_description
1 polymer ?
#
loop_
_entity_poly.entity_id
_entity_poly.type
_entity_poly.pdbx_seq_one_letter_code
_entity_poly.pdbx_strand_id
1 'polypeptide(L)'
;MLHLLSTFGLAAGLATADIDSTELRREALMSALQRGGYTILLRHARTDRTVQENPGYIPAKRTDQRNLNDDGVRDARLMGVVFKKFRIPVGEILSSPMFRTRETAEYAVGAPTDAMPLRSFPPTPEQAALVAIAPTAGTNRVLVTHHFVIEKHVPGIKPGDVGESEAAVVRPTSEGKVELVGRITLADWQALAAEAPKTAEATHAMPAGHGAPKPSTPVVVPDTPAGRLAKAYVRAFNTGDVGQMRTFIETFLVANANRSTDERVQTFTKTFTDFGPLSVTEIHASEGNEVTLGVATKQGPFRLTVKASPDQAGRAASITLAGTQGGHS
;
A
#
# COMPACT_ATOMS: atom_id res chain seq x y z
N MET A 1 -64.37 -14.44 5.57
CA MET A 1 -63.17 -13.63 5.87
C MET A 1 -62.22 -14.51 6.65
N LEU A 2 -61.12 -14.89 6.01
CA LEU A 2 -60.19 -15.96 6.38
C LEU A 2 -58.94 -15.31 6.98
N HIS A 3 -58.51 -15.69 8.19
CA HIS A 3 -57.15 -15.40 8.67
C HIS A 3 -56.60 -16.60 9.45
N LEU A 4 -55.83 -17.44 8.76
CA LEU A 4 -54.87 -18.37 9.36
C LEU A 4 -53.63 -17.56 9.80
N LEU A 5 -53.26 -17.67 11.07
CA LEU A 5 -51.98 -17.23 11.62
C LEU A 5 -50.97 -18.38 11.45
N SER A 6 -50.08 -18.27 10.45
CA SER A 6 -48.92 -19.13 10.33
C SER A 6 -47.69 -18.40 10.87
N THR A 7 -47.18 -18.89 11.99
CA THR A 7 -45.90 -18.48 12.58
C THR A 7 -44.76 -19.10 11.76
N PHE A 8 -44.04 -18.28 11.00
CA PHE A 8 -42.77 -18.68 10.40
C PHE A 8 -41.65 -18.44 11.43
N GLY A 9 -41.15 -19.52 12.02
CA GLY A 9 -39.88 -19.51 12.75
C GLY A 9 -38.73 -19.49 11.74
N LEU A 10 -38.11 -18.32 11.54
CA LEU A 10 -36.88 -18.23 10.76
C LEU A 10 -35.70 -18.50 11.69
N ALA A 11 -35.18 -19.73 11.64
CA ALA A 11 -33.93 -20.09 12.29
C ALA A 11 -32.80 -19.26 11.68
N ALA A 12 -32.23 -18.37 12.49
CA ALA A 12 -30.99 -17.67 12.16
C ALA A 12 -29.85 -18.69 12.14
N GLY A 13 -29.48 -19.17 10.95
CA GLY A 13 -28.25 -19.89 10.73
C GLY A 13 -27.07 -18.93 10.92
N LEU A 14 -26.50 -18.92 12.12
CA LEU A 14 -25.16 -18.40 12.36
C LEU A 14 -24.19 -19.28 11.54
N ALA A 15 -23.81 -18.81 10.36
CA ALA A 15 -22.66 -19.34 9.65
C ALA A 15 -21.39 -18.85 10.35
N THR A 16 -20.95 -19.58 11.37
CA THR A 16 -19.59 -19.47 11.91
C THR A 16 -18.81 -20.68 11.43
N ALA A 17 -17.84 -20.47 10.55
CA ALA A 17 -16.54 -21.12 10.59
C ALA A 17 -15.65 -20.51 9.51
N ASP A 18 -14.59 -19.84 9.98
CA ASP A 18 -13.43 -19.38 9.25
C ASP A 18 -12.89 -20.45 8.30
N ILE A 19 -12.55 -20.05 7.06
CA ILE A 19 -11.63 -20.83 6.26
C ILE A 19 -10.27 -20.68 6.91
N ASP A 20 -9.80 -21.77 7.53
CA ASP A 20 -8.46 -21.97 8.06
C ASP A 20 -7.41 -21.53 7.03
N SER A 21 -6.96 -20.27 7.12
CA SER A 21 -5.96 -19.76 6.19
C SER A 21 -4.61 -20.28 6.65
N THR A 22 -4.14 -21.36 6.01
CA THR A 22 -2.77 -21.87 6.18
C THR A 22 -1.69 -20.90 5.66
N GLU A 23 -2.11 -19.77 5.09
CA GLU A 23 -1.23 -18.69 4.66
C GLU A 23 -0.53 -18.03 5.85
N LEU A 24 0.80 -18.01 5.79
CA LEU A 24 1.60 -17.19 6.69
C LEU A 24 1.40 -15.71 6.36
N ARG A 25 1.36 -14.88 7.41
CA ARG A 25 1.22 -13.43 7.30
C ARG A 25 2.32 -12.74 8.11
N ARG A 26 2.64 -11.50 7.73
CA ARG A 26 3.55 -10.59 8.43
C ARG A 26 4.80 -11.28 9.03
N GLU A 27 4.99 -11.24 10.35
CA GLU A 27 6.21 -11.68 11.02
C GLU A 27 6.46 -13.18 10.84
N ALA A 28 5.40 -13.99 10.82
CA ALA A 28 5.52 -15.43 10.58
C ALA A 28 6.01 -15.71 9.16
N LEU A 29 5.52 -14.95 8.18
CA LEU A 29 5.99 -15.03 6.79
C LEU A 29 7.42 -14.49 6.65
N MET A 30 7.77 -13.39 7.34
CA MET A 30 9.14 -12.89 7.33
C MET A 30 10.12 -13.89 7.93
N SER A 31 9.74 -14.55 9.03
CA SER A 31 10.54 -15.60 9.67
C SER A 31 10.73 -16.81 8.75
N ALA A 32 9.73 -17.12 7.91
CA ALA A 32 9.87 -18.12 6.87
C ALA A 32 10.86 -17.67 5.79
N LEU A 33 10.68 -16.48 5.24
CA LEU A 33 11.54 -15.90 4.21
C LEU A 33 13.01 -15.77 4.65
N GLN A 34 13.29 -15.53 5.94
CA GLN A 34 14.65 -15.53 6.48
C GLN A 34 15.42 -16.85 6.27
N ARG A 35 14.71 -17.98 6.17
CA ARG A 35 15.33 -19.30 5.93
C ARG A 35 15.64 -19.57 4.46
N GLY A 36 15.12 -18.75 3.55
CA GLY A 36 15.21 -18.99 2.12
C GLY A 36 14.32 -20.14 1.64
N GLY A 37 14.42 -20.48 0.35
CA GLY A 37 13.66 -21.55 -0.29
C GLY A 37 12.31 -21.12 -0.89
N TYR A 38 12.01 -19.82 -0.92
CA TYR A 38 10.76 -19.28 -1.46
C TYR A 38 10.96 -18.43 -2.71
N THR A 39 9.93 -18.37 -3.55
CA THR A 39 9.81 -17.42 -4.66
C THR A 39 8.76 -16.37 -4.29
N ILE A 40 9.15 -15.10 -4.32
CA ILE A 40 8.27 -13.95 -4.04
C ILE A 40 7.84 -13.38 -5.40
N LEU A 41 6.59 -13.62 -5.77
CA LEU A 41 5.97 -12.99 -6.94
C LEU A 41 5.38 -11.64 -6.51
N LEU A 42 6.07 -10.55 -6.86
CA LEU A 42 5.68 -9.20 -6.51
C LEU A 42 4.95 -8.55 -7.69
N ARG A 43 3.69 -8.17 -7.51
CA ARG A 43 3.05 -7.27 -8.48
C ARG A 43 3.73 -5.92 -8.39
N HIS A 44 4.01 -5.31 -9.54
CA HIS A 44 4.57 -3.96 -9.59
C HIS A 44 3.85 -3.00 -8.64
N ALA A 45 4.60 -2.03 -8.12
CA ALA A 45 4.05 -1.01 -7.25
C ALA A 45 3.04 -0.11 -7.99
N ARG A 46 2.33 0.74 -7.24
CA ARG A 46 1.29 1.63 -7.79
C ARG A 46 1.80 2.47 -8.96
N THR A 47 0.96 2.59 -9.98
CA THR A 47 1.30 3.29 -11.23
C THR A 47 0.35 4.44 -11.51
N ASP A 48 0.74 5.31 -12.43
CA ASP A 48 -0.16 6.34 -12.94
C ASP A 48 -1.21 5.74 -13.88
N ARG A 49 -2.40 5.44 -13.34
CA ARG A 49 -3.51 4.86 -14.10
C ARG A 49 -4.19 5.83 -15.06
N THR A 50 -3.81 7.11 -15.07
CA THR A 50 -4.31 8.08 -16.07
C THR A 50 -3.61 7.90 -17.43
N VAL A 51 -2.42 7.27 -17.44
CA VAL A 51 -1.67 6.97 -18.65
C VAL A 51 -2.28 5.77 -19.35
N GLN A 52 -2.76 5.99 -20.58
CA GLN A 52 -3.17 4.93 -21.49
C GLN A 52 -1.93 4.39 -22.23
N GLU A 53 -1.71 3.09 -22.13
CA GLU A 53 -0.62 2.43 -22.85
C GLU A 53 -1.04 2.21 -24.31
N ASN A 54 -0.25 2.68 -25.26
CA ASN A 54 -0.47 2.38 -26.67
C ASN A 54 -0.24 0.87 -26.91
N PRO A 55 -1.16 0.16 -27.58
CA PRO A 55 -0.93 -1.22 -27.95
C PRO A 55 0.22 -1.31 -28.96
N GLY A 56 1.11 -2.29 -28.82
CA GLY A 56 2.00 -2.71 -29.92
C GLY A 56 3.50 -2.84 -29.65
N TYR A 57 4.04 -2.51 -28.46
CA TYR A 57 5.46 -2.74 -28.18
C TYR A 57 5.73 -3.26 -26.76
N ILE A 58 6.44 -4.38 -26.66
CA ILE A 58 6.99 -4.93 -25.41
C ILE A 58 8.42 -5.42 -25.70
N PRO A 59 9.46 -4.87 -25.04
CA PRO A 59 9.39 -3.71 -24.13
C PRO A 59 9.13 -2.40 -24.90
N ALA A 60 8.22 -1.58 -24.37
CA ALA A 60 8.04 -0.21 -24.83
C ALA A 60 9.16 0.69 -24.26
N LYS A 61 9.43 1.82 -24.92
CA LYS A 61 10.24 2.89 -24.30
C LYS A 61 9.58 3.36 -23.01
N ARG A 62 10.35 3.85 -22.04
CA ARG A 62 9.81 4.34 -20.76
C ARG A 62 8.71 5.39 -20.96
N THR A 63 8.84 6.26 -21.95
CA THR A 63 7.87 7.33 -22.27
C THR A 63 6.53 6.82 -22.79
N ASP A 64 6.50 5.60 -23.32
CA ASP A 64 5.37 5.08 -24.09
C ASP A 64 4.56 4.06 -23.27
N GLN A 65 4.79 4.01 -21.95
CA GLN A 65 4.16 3.05 -21.06
C GLN A 65 3.72 3.67 -19.74
N ARG A 66 2.81 2.98 -19.05
CA ARG A 66 2.39 3.34 -17.71
C ARG A 66 3.48 2.94 -16.72
N ASN A 67 4.01 3.94 -16.01
CA ASN A 67 5.10 3.81 -15.03
C ASN A 67 4.61 3.97 -13.59
N LEU A 68 5.51 3.73 -12.63
CA LEU A 68 5.23 4.03 -11.23
C LEU A 68 4.87 5.50 -11.06
N ASN A 69 3.88 5.77 -10.20
CA ASN A 69 3.66 7.10 -9.69
C ASN A 69 4.47 7.30 -8.39
N ASP A 70 4.44 8.51 -7.82
CA ASP A 70 5.18 8.81 -6.59
C ASP A 70 4.81 7.88 -5.43
N ASP A 71 3.56 7.45 -5.39
CA ASP A 71 3.02 6.49 -4.44
C ASP A 71 3.66 5.10 -4.63
N GLY A 72 3.78 4.62 -5.86
CA GLY A 72 4.46 3.36 -6.16
C GLY A 72 5.96 3.38 -5.86
N VAL A 73 6.63 4.52 -6.10
CA VAL A 73 8.04 4.68 -5.70
C VAL A 73 8.18 4.59 -4.18
N ARG A 74 7.27 5.20 -3.41
CA ARG A 74 7.24 5.07 -1.94
C ARG A 74 6.98 3.63 -1.51
N ASP A 75 5.99 2.97 -2.09
CA ASP A 75 5.65 1.58 -1.77
C ASP A 75 6.84 0.64 -2.05
N ALA A 76 7.52 0.80 -3.19
CA ALA A 76 8.66 -0.03 -3.53
C ALA A 76 9.86 0.21 -2.58
N ARG A 77 10.14 1.46 -2.20
CA ARG A 77 11.18 1.77 -1.19
C ARG A 77 10.82 1.22 0.19
N LEU A 78 9.54 1.25 0.56
CA LEU A 78 9.04 0.67 1.80
C LEU A 78 9.29 -0.85 1.84
N MET A 79 9.03 -1.56 0.74
CA MET A 79 9.38 -2.97 0.62
C MET A 79 10.87 -3.17 0.89
N GLY A 80 11.74 -2.34 0.33
CA GLY A 80 13.19 -2.43 0.58
C GLY A 80 13.62 -2.17 2.02
N VAL A 81 12.90 -1.32 2.76
CA VAL A 81 13.06 -1.19 4.20
C VAL A 81 12.73 -2.52 4.89
N VAL A 82 11.62 -3.18 4.52
CA VAL A 82 11.21 -4.46 5.10
C VAL A 82 12.21 -5.58 4.79
N PHE A 83 12.62 -5.74 3.52
CA PHE A 83 13.63 -6.74 3.13
C PHE A 83 14.92 -6.59 3.94
N LYS A 84 15.42 -5.36 4.10
CA LYS A 84 16.62 -5.07 4.90
C LYS A 84 16.40 -5.30 6.39
N LYS A 85 15.30 -4.79 6.95
CA LYS A 85 14.96 -4.91 8.38
C LYS A 85 14.91 -6.37 8.82
N PHE A 86 14.23 -7.22 8.04
CA PHE A 86 14.10 -8.63 8.35
C PHE A 86 15.26 -9.48 7.83
N ARG A 87 16.29 -8.87 7.21
CA ARG A 87 17.47 -9.57 6.67
C ARG A 87 17.09 -10.73 5.75
N ILE A 88 16.11 -10.49 4.86
CA ILE A 88 15.64 -11.52 3.94
C ILE A 88 16.74 -11.81 2.91
N PRO A 89 17.26 -13.05 2.83
CA PRO A 89 18.29 -13.39 1.85
C PRO A 89 17.66 -13.46 0.46
N VAL A 90 18.06 -12.56 -0.44
CA VAL A 90 17.61 -12.54 -1.84
C VAL A 90 18.76 -13.00 -2.73
N GLY A 91 18.48 -14.00 -3.57
CA GLY A 91 19.39 -14.51 -4.58
C GLY A 91 19.06 -13.90 -5.94
N GLU A 92 18.32 -14.63 -6.76
CA GLU A 92 17.92 -14.16 -8.10
C GLU A 92 16.79 -13.12 -8.03
N ILE A 93 16.96 -12.04 -8.81
CA ILE A 93 15.95 -11.00 -9.00
C ILE A 93 15.64 -10.93 -10.49
N LEU A 94 14.40 -11.25 -10.86
CA LEU A 94 13.91 -11.12 -12.23
C LEU A 94 12.75 -10.13 -12.28
N SER A 95 12.63 -9.41 -13.39
CA SER A 95 11.47 -8.56 -13.65
C SER A 95 10.91 -8.78 -15.04
N SER A 96 9.61 -8.56 -15.20
CA SER A 96 9.07 -8.20 -16.51
C SER A 96 9.86 -7.00 -17.07
N PRO A 97 10.05 -6.92 -18.40
CA PRO A 97 10.83 -5.84 -19.00
C PRO A 97 10.10 -4.48 -19.03
N MET A 98 8.93 -4.35 -18.40
CA MET A 98 8.26 -3.06 -18.24
C MET A 98 8.99 -2.22 -17.17
N PHE A 99 9.08 -0.91 -17.37
CA PHE A 99 9.78 -0.02 -16.44
C PHE A 99 9.16 -0.05 -15.04
N ARG A 100 7.84 -0.11 -14.93
CA ARG A 100 7.15 -0.23 -13.63
C ARG A 100 7.59 -1.46 -12.81
N THR A 101 7.87 -2.59 -13.45
CA THR A 101 8.32 -3.82 -12.76
C THR A 101 9.80 -3.74 -12.42
N ARG A 102 10.63 -3.20 -13.34
CA ARG A 102 12.05 -2.98 -13.10
C ARG A 102 12.31 -2.01 -11.95
N GLU A 103 11.70 -0.83 -11.97
CA GLU A 103 11.85 0.16 -10.91
C GLU A 103 11.33 -0.33 -9.56
N THR A 104 10.25 -1.12 -9.56
CA THR A 104 9.77 -1.75 -8.33
C THR A 104 10.85 -2.67 -7.75
N ALA A 105 11.50 -3.50 -8.56
CA ALA A 105 12.59 -4.36 -8.12
C ALA A 105 13.80 -3.55 -7.62
N GLU A 106 14.21 -2.52 -8.37
CA GLU A 106 15.36 -1.67 -8.04
C GLU A 106 15.20 -0.97 -6.68
N TYR A 107 14.01 -0.43 -6.39
CA TYR A 107 13.73 0.20 -5.10
C TYR A 107 13.53 -0.81 -3.97
N ALA A 108 12.96 -1.97 -4.24
CA ALA A 108 12.61 -2.95 -3.21
C ALA A 108 13.76 -3.88 -2.83
N VAL A 109 14.53 -4.39 -3.79
CA VAL A 109 15.46 -5.50 -3.56
C VAL A 109 16.81 -5.34 -4.27
N GLY A 110 16.86 -4.70 -5.43
CA GLY A 110 18.07 -4.50 -6.21
C GLY A 110 17.84 -4.59 -7.72
N ALA A 111 18.93 -4.50 -8.49
CA ALA A 111 18.87 -4.53 -9.94
C ALA A 111 18.38 -5.89 -10.46
N PRO A 112 17.27 -5.95 -11.23
CA PRO A 112 16.75 -7.20 -11.78
C PRO A 112 17.41 -7.55 -13.12
N THR A 113 17.33 -8.83 -13.50
CA THR A 113 17.46 -9.25 -14.90
C THR A 113 16.08 -9.31 -15.55
N ASP A 114 15.96 -8.77 -16.76
CA ASP A 114 14.69 -8.78 -17.50
C ASP A 114 14.36 -10.18 -18.02
N ALA A 115 13.11 -10.60 -17.80
CA ALA A 115 12.57 -11.89 -18.26
C ALA A 115 11.22 -11.67 -18.96
N MET A 116 11.19 -11.87 -20.29
CA MET A 116 9.97 -11.72 -21.09
C MET A 116 8.79 -12.59 -20.61
N PRO A 117 8.99 -13.83 -20.13
CA PRO A 117 7.89 -14.63 -19.61
C PRO A 117 7.13 -13.96 -18.46
N LEU A 118 7.73 -13.04 -17.70
CA LEU A 118 7.02 -12.28 -16.65
C LEU A 118 6.07 -11.19 -17.21
N ARG A 119 6.01 -10.99 -18.53
CA ARG A 119 5.07 -10.07 -19.21
C ARG A 119 4.11 -10.78 -20.17
N SER A 120 4.49 -11.95 -20.66
CA SER A 120 3.76 -12.68 -21.70
C SER A 120 2.28 -12.85 -21.35
N PHE A 121 1.43 -12.45 -22.29
CA PHE A 121 -0.01 -12.63 -22.25
C PHE A 121 -0.49 -12.94 -23.68
N PRO A 122 -1.16 -14.09 -23.93
CA PRO A 122 -1.62 -15.08 -22.96
C PRO A 122 -0.49 -15.84 -22.24
N PRO A 123 -0.77 -16.55 -21.13
CA PRO A 123 0.21 -17.32 -20.38
C PRO A 123 0.91 -18.40 -21.22
N THR A 124 2.20 -18.65 -20.94
CA THR A 124 3.02 -19.64 -21.66
C THR A 124 3.50 -20.77 -20.75
N PRO A 125 3.83 -21.97 -21.28
CA PRO A 125 4.48 -23.03 -20.49
C PRO A 125 5.81 -22.60 -19.87
N GLU A 126 6.58 -21.78 -20.58
CA GLU A 126 7.82 -21.18 -20.08
C GLU A 126 7.59 -20.31 -18.84
N GLN A 127 6.50 -19.52 -18.81
CA GLN A 127 6.12 -18.70 -17.65
C GLN A 127 5.82 -19.58 -16.43
N ALA A 128 5.11 -20.70 -16.61
CA ALA A 128 4.84 -21.64 -15.53
C ALA A 128 6.13 -22.28 -15.00
N ALA A 129 7.01 -22.73 -15.90
CA ALA A 129 8.31 -23.29 -15.54
C ALA A 129 9.18 -22.28 -14.77
N LEU A 130 9.22 -21.02 -15.21
CA LEU A 130 9.99 -19.97 -14.56
C LEU A 130 9.55 -19.73 -13.11
N VAL A 131 8.24 -19.73 -12.85
CA VAL A 131 7.66 -19.58 -11.50
C VAL A 131 8.00 -20.77 -10.61
N ALA A 132 8.05 -21.98 -11.18
CA ALA A 132 8.32 -23.22 -10.45
C ALA A 132 9.82 -23.51 -10.20
N ILE A 133 10.75 -22.75 -10.80
CA ILE A 133 12.19 -22.92 -10.54
C ILE A 133 12.49 -22.69 -9.06
N ALA A 134 13.16 -23.66 -8.45
CA ALA A 134 13.58 -23.59 -7.06
C ALA A 134 14.65 -22.50 -6.84
N PRO A 135 14.57 -21.72 -5.76
CA PRO A 135 15.63 -20.81 -5.35
C PRO A 135 16.96 -21.51 -5.08
N THR A 136 18.06 -20.78 -5.25
CA THR A 136 19.36 -21.19 -4.70
C THR A 136 19.23 -21.43 -3.20
N ALA A 137 19.79 -22.53 -2.72
CA ALA A 137 19.70 -22.94 -1.31
C ALA A 137 20.07 -21.79 -0.35
N GLY A 138 19.25 -21.57 0.67
CA GLY A 138 19.43 -20.49 1.66
C GLY A 138 19.04 -19.09 1.18
N THR A 139 18.53 -18.94 -0.05
CA THR A 139 18.06 -17.65 -0.59
C THR A 139 16.62 -17.72 -1.07
N ASN A 140 16.02 -16.56 -1.31
CA ASN A 140 14.73 -16.42 -1.99
C ASN A 140 14.92 -15.86 -3.39
N ARG A 141 14.01 -16.20 -4.31
CA ARG A 141 13.89 -15.54 -5.62
C ARG A 141 12.86 -14.43 -5.54
N VAL A 142 13.07 -13.34 -6.26
CA VAL A 142 12.09 -12.25 -6.40
C VAL A 142 11.74 -12.10 -7.87
N LEU A 143 10.47 -12.30 -8.21
CA LEU A 143 9.93 -12.16 -9.56
C LEU A 143 8.96 -10.98 -9.59
N VAL A 144 9.38 -9.85 -10.16
CA VAL A 144 8.53 -8.65 -10.24
C VAL A 144 7.73 -8.64 -11.54
N THR A 145 6.41 -8.69 -11.40
CA THR A 145 5.48 -9.03 -12.49
C THR A 145 4.15 -8.27 -12.39
N HIS A 146 3.12 -8.75 -13.09
CA HIS A 146 1.77 -8.18 -13.17
C HIS A 146 0.75 -9.16 -12.57
N HIS A 147 -0.45 -8.67 -12.23
CA HIS A 147 -1.49 -9.50 -11.60
C HIS A 147 -1.80 -10.79 -12.39
N PHE A 148 -1.93 -10.69 -13.72
CA PHE A 148 -2.30 -11.83 -14.57
C PHE A 148 -1.29 -12.98 -14.55
N VAL A 149 -0.04 -12.75 -14.17
CA VAL A 149 0.96 -13.82 -14.00
C VAL A 149 0.75 -14.51 -12.65
N ILE A 150 0.53 -13.74 -11.60
CA ILE A 150 0.32 -14.24 -10.24
C ILE A 150 -0.99 -15.02 -10.15
N GLU A 151 -2.09 -14.41 -10.60
CA GLU A 151 -3.43 -14.99 -10.60
C GLU A 151 -3.53 -16.26 -11.46
N LYS A 152 -2.65 -16.40 -12.47
CA LYS A 152 -2.63 -17.59 -13.32
C LYS A 152 -1.84 -18.75 -12.72
N HIS A 153 -0.69 -18.46 -12.10
CA HIS A 153 0.31 -19.49 -11.77
C HIS A 153 0.44 -19.77 -10.28
N VAL A 154 -0.22 -19.01 -9.40
CA VAL A 154 -0.22 -19.26 -7.96
C VAL A 154 -1.56 -19.88 -7.55
N PRO A 155 -1.59 -21.17 -7.17
CA PRO A 155 -2.81 -21.81 -6.70
C PRO A 155 -3.41 -21.07 -5.49
N GLY A 156 -4.73 -20.91 -5.48
CA GLY A 156 -5.45 -20.22 -4.40
C GLY A 156 -5.61 -18.70 -4.59
N ILE A 157 -4.90 -18.09 -5.55
CA ILE A 157 -5.08 -16.68 -5.91
C ILE A 157 -6.10 -16.56 -7.04
N LYS A 158 -7.15 -15.75 -6.83
CA LYS A 158 -8.19 -15.48 -7.81
C LYS A 158 -7.98 -14.11 -8.48
N PRO A 159 -8.59 -13.85 -9.65
CA PRO A 159 -8.58 -12.52 -10.26
C PRO A 159 -9.04 -11.43 -9.30
N GLY A 160 -8.20 -10.42 -9.07
CA GLY A 160 -8.46 -9.32 -8.14
C GLY A 160 -7.89 -9.51 -6.73
N ASP A 161 -7.39 -10.69 -6.36
CA ASP A 161 -6.88 -10.98 -5.02
C ASP A 161 -5.51 -10.35 -4.72
N VAL A 162 -4.83 -9.81 -5.73
CA VAL A 162 -3.49 -9.22 -5.60
C VAL A 162 -3.47 -7.83 -6.24
N GLY A 163 -3.42 -6.80 -5.40
CA GLY A 163 -3.33 -5.39 -5.77
C GLY A 163 -1.95 -4.94 -6.22
N GLU A 164 -1.85 -3.72 -6.76
CA GLU A 164 -0.55 -3.08 -6.95
C GLU A 164 0.17 -2.94 -5.61
N SER A 165 1.49 -3.12 -5.61
CA SER A 165 2.32 -3.15 -4.40
C SER A 165 2.10 -4.36 -3.48
N GLU A 166 1.53 -5.46 -3.98
CA GLU A 166 1.30 -6.69 -3.23
C GLU A 166 2.06 -7.88 -3.79
N ALA A 167 2.33 -8.88 -2.95
CA ALA A 167 3.09 -10.07 -3.31
C ALA A 167 2.41 -11.37 -2.88
N ALA A 168 2.62 -12.41 -3.68
CA ALA A 168 2.39 -13.80 -3.29
C ALA A 168 3.73 -14.50 -3.07
N VAL A 169 3.86 -15.22 -1.96
CA VAL A 169 5.03 -16.02 -1.63
C VAL A 169 4.69 -17.48 -1.85
N VAL A 170 5.50 -18.16 -2.63
CA VAL A 170 5.28 -19.57 -2.98
C VAL A 170 6.53 -20.39 -2.70
N ARG A 171 6.35 -21.70 -2.55
CA ARG A 171 7.46 -22.67 -2.60
C ARG A 171 7.24 -23.68 -3.73
N PRO A 172 8.32 -24.14 -4.39
CA PRO A 172 8.23 -25.17 -5.41
C PRO A 172 7.82 -26.51 -4.81
N THR A 173 7.09 -27.32 -5.58
CA THR A 173 6.75 -28.71 -5.23
C THR A 173 7.60 -29.68 -6.04
N SER A 174 7.66 -30.95 -5.61
CA SER A 174 8.37 -32.01 -6.34
C SER A 174 7.79 -32.32 -7.73
N GLU A 175 6.58 -31.84 -8.02
CA GLU A 175 5.89 -32.04 -9.30
C GLU A 175 6.16 -30.91 -10.32
N GLY A 176 7.08 -29.99 -10.02
CA GLY A 176 7.34 -28.83 -10.89
C GLY A 176 6.20 -27.81 -10.89
N LYS A 177 5.45 -27.73 -9.79
CA LYS A 177 4.43 -26.70 -9.53
C LYS A 177 4.89 -25.82 -8.36
N VAL A 178 4.03 -24.89 -7.96
CA VAL A 178 4.21 -24.12 -6.73
C VAL A 178 3.00 -24.24 -5.84
N GLU A 179 3.20 -24.01 -4.55
CA GLU A 179 2.13 -23.87 -3.58
C GLU A 179 2.23 -22.51 -2.86
N LEU A 180 1.07 -21.91 -2.58
CA LEU A 180 0.99 -20.63 -1.89
C LEU A 180 1.34 -20.81 -0.41
N VAL A 181 2.34 -20.05 0.04
CA VAL A 181 2.80 -20.02 1.43
C VAL A 181 2.20 -18.83 2.18
N GLY A 182 1.99 -17.71 1.49
CA GLY A 182 1.37 -16.53 2.08
C GLY A 182 1.34 -15.35 1.14
N ARG A 183 0.65 -14.28 1.58
CA ARG A 183 0.55 -13.01 0.85
C ARG A 183 1.06 -11.86 1.68
N ILE A 184 1.53 -10.82 0.98
CA ILE A 184 1.96 -9.56 1.56
C ILE A 184 1.20 -8.44 0.86
N THR A 185 0.24 -7.85 1.57
CA THR A 185 -0.52 -6.69 1.09
C THR A 185 0.27 -5.40 1.29
N LEU A 186 -0.19 -4.29 0.70
CA LEU A 186 0.41 -2.98 0.96
C LEU A 186 0.35 -2.62 2.46
N ALA A 187 -0.76 -2.95 3.13
CA ALA A 187 -0.91 -2.74 4.57
C ALA A 187 0.08 -3.58 5.39
N ASP A 188 0.38 -4.81 4.95
CA ASP A 188 1.38 -5.64 5.61
C ASP A 188 2.78 -5.05 5.45
N TRP A 189 3.16 -4.56 4.25
CA TRP A 189 4.44 -3.86 4.06
C TRP A 189 4.57 -2.65 4.99
N GLN A 190 3.50 -1.88 5.15
CA GLN A 190 3.44 -0.71 6.03
C GLN A 190 3.59 -1.10 7.51
N ALA A 191 2.86 -2.12 7.96
CA ALA A 191 2.96 -2.62 9.33
C ALA A 191 4.37 -3.15 9.63
N LEU A 192 4.89 -4.00 8.73
CA LEU A 192 6.22 -4.59 8.86
C LEU A 192 7.34 -3.54 8.86
N ALA A 193 7.18 -2.42 8.16
CA ALA A 193 8.15 -1.34 8.17
C ALA A 193 8.06 -0.46 9.43
N ALA A 194 6.85 -0.25 9.96
CA ALA A 194 6.61 0.63 11.11
C ALA A 194 7.08 0.02 12.44
N GLU A 195 7.03 -1.30 12.58
CA GLU A 195 7.45 -1.96 13.82
C GLU A 195 8.99 -1.89 13.99
N ALA A 196 9.51 -1.74 15.20
CA ALA A 196 10.95 -1.93 15.45
C ALA A 196 11.27 -3.44 15.50
N PRO A 197 12.50 -3.90 15.19
CA PRO A 197 12.83 -5.31 15.33
C PRO A 197 12.72 -5.72 16.81
N LYS A 198 11.77 -6.61 17.12
CA LYS A 198 11.76 -7.33 18.39
C LYS A 198 12.88 -8.36 18.35
N THR A 199 14.04 -8.05 18.93
CA THR A 199 14.98 -9.09 19.34
C THR A 199 14.28 -10.01 20.33
N ALA A 200 14.42 -11.31 20.11
CA ALA A 200 13.84 -12.34 20.95
C ALA A 200 14.34 -12.19 22.40
N GLU A 201 13.40 -11.96 23.33
CA GLU A 201 13.53 -12.33 24.73
C GLU A 201 12.15 -12.37 25.40
N ALA A 202 12.07 -13.19 26.44
CA ALA A 202 10.89 -13.90 26.91
C ALA A 202 9.87 -13.07 27.74
N THR A 203 8.61 -13.48 27.63
CA THR A 203 7.52 -13.45 28.63
C THR A 203 7.32 -12.20 29.51
N HIS A 204 6.19 -11.50 29.35
CA HIS A 204 5.24 -11.24 30.46
C HIS A 204 3.89 -10.68 29.97
N ALA A 205 2.85 -10.95 30.77
CA ALA A 205 1.43 -10.96 30.47
C ALA A 205 0.76 -9.60 30.19
N MET A 206 -0.41 -9.68 29.53
CA MET A 206 -1.41 -8.61 29.36
C MET A 206 -2.02 -8.15 30.70
N PRO A 207 -2.64 -6.97 30.73
CA PRO A 207 -4.10 -6.99 30.94
C PRO A 207 -4.90 -6.06 30.01
N ALA A 208 -6.19 -6.35 29.91
CA ALA A 208 -7.21 -5.68 29.13
C ALA A 208 -7.78 -4.41 29.80
N GLY A 209 -8.37 -3.52 28.99
CA GLY A 209 -9.27 -2.47 29.48
C GLY A 209 -9.76 -1.53 28.37
N HIS A 210 -11.06 -1.63 28.03
CA HIS A 210 -11.78 -0.71 27.13
C HIS A 210 -12.18 0.58 27.84
N GLY A 211 -12.11 1.72 27.15
CA GLY A 211 -12.74 2.98 27.57
C GLY A 211 -12.85 3.97 26.41
N ALA A 212 -14.06 4.40 26.07
CA ALA A 212 -14.33 5.39 25.03
C ALA A 212 -13.80 6.79 25.42
N PRO A 213 -13.25 7.62 24.50
CA PRO A 213 -12.77 8.95 24.88
C PRO A 213 -13.86 10.04 24.79
N LYS A 214 -14.02 10.78 25.89
CA LYS A 214 -14.60 12.14 25.97
C LYS A 214 -13.53 13.20 25.61
N PRO A 215 -13.88 14.48 25.37
CA PRO A 215 -13.12 15.37 24.48
C PRO A 215 -11.80 15.86 25.08
N SER A 216 -10.73 15.75 24.28
CA SER A 216 -9.36 16.11 24.62
C SER A 216 -9.05 17.60 24.36
N THR A 217 -8.16 18.13 25.20
CA THR A 217 -7.47 19.42 25.09
C THR A 217 -7.08 19.80 23.65
N PRO A 218 -7.11 21.10 23.26
CA PRO A 218 -6.70 21.52 21.93
C PRO A 218 -5.29 21.03 21.59
N VAL A 219 -5.16 20.28 20.50
CA VAL A 219 -3.86 19.76 20.02
C VAL A 219 -3.05 20.93 19.44
N VAL A 220 -1.93 21.25 20.06
CA VAL A 220 -1.05 22.34 19.61
C VAL A 220 -0.09 21.84 18.55
N VAL A 221 -0.43 22.05 17.26
CA VAL A 221 0.45 21.70 16.14
C VAL A 221 1.78 22.49 16.22
N PRO A 222 2.95 21.83 16.15
CA PRO A 222 4.25 22.47 16.26
C PRO A 222 4.46 23.60 15.25
N ASP A 223 5.17 24.67 15.61
CA ASP A 223 5.44 25.80 14.70
C ASP A 223 6.67 25.57 13.79
N THR A 224 6.68 24.42 13.11
CA THR A 224 7.65 24.09 12.06
C THR A 224 7.16 24.60 10.70
N PRO A 225 8.02 24.66 9.65
CA PRO A 225 7.57 24.96 8.30
C PRO A 225 6.37 24.09 7.86
N ALA A 226 6.44 22.78 8.11
CA ALA A 226 5.35 21.85 7.81
C ALA A 226 4.13 22.05 8.72
N GLY A 227 4.35 22.33 10.01
CA GLY A 227 3.28 22.61 10.97
C GLY A 227 2.47 23.86 10.63
N ARG A 228 3.12 24.94 10.18
CA ARG A 228 2.42 26.14 9.67
C ARG A 228 1.58 25.84 8.43
N LEU A 229 2.11 25.05 7.49
CA LEU A 229 1.38 24.61 6.30
C LEU A 229 0.20 23.71 6.65
N ALA A 230 0.35 22.80 7.61
CA ALA A 230 -0.75 21.95 8.09
C ALA A 230 -1.86 22.77 8.74
N LYS A 231 -1.53 23.74 9.59
CA LYS A 231 -2.51 24.68 10.17
C LYS A 231 -3.25 25.47 9.09
N ALA A 232 -2.54 25.96 8.07
CA ALA A 232 -3.13 26.69 6.96
C ALA A 232 -4.04 25.81 6.09
N TYR A 233 -3.62 24.57 5.80
CA TYR A 233 -4.42 23.61 5.06
C TYR A 233 -5.71 23.25 5.79
N VAL A 234 -5.63 22.87 7.07
CA VAL A 234 -6.82 22.51 7.86
C VAL A 234 -7.80 23.69 7.93
N ARG A 235 -7.30 24.91 8.12
CA ARG A 235 -8.14 26.13 8.10
C ARG A 235 -8.84 26.31 6.77
N ALA A 236 -8.11 26.25 5.65
CA ALA A 236 -8.67 26.41 4.31
C ALA A 236 -9.68 25.29 3.98
N PHE A 237 -9.32 24.04 4.26
CA PHE A 237 -10.16 22.86 4.03
C PHE A 237 -11.47 22.95 4.81
N ASN A 238 -11.43 23.36 6.07
CA ASN A 238 -12.60 23.43 6.93
C ASN A 238 -13.57 24.57 6.58
N THR A 239 -13.20 25.52 5.72
CA THR A 239 -14.16 26.50 5.20
C THR A 239 -15.22 25.85 4.31
N GLY A 240 -14.89 24.71 3.68
CA GLY A 240 -15.71 24.13 2.61
C GLY A 240 -15.79 24.99 1.34
N ASP A 241 -15.09 26.12 1.30
CA ASP A 241 -15.15 27.09 0.21
C ASP A 241 -14.10 26.78 -0.87
N VAL A 242 -14.59 26.65 -2.10
CA VAL A 242 -13.77 26.31 -3.28
C VAL A 242 -12.75 27.40 -3.60
N GLY A 243 -13.11 28.67 -3.42
CA GLY A 243 -12.22 29.81 -3.67
C GLY A 243 -11.08 29.91 -2.65
N GLN A 244 -11.37 29.66 -1.38
CA GLN A 244 -10.39 29.60 -0.30
C GLN A 244 -9.42 28.44 -0.49
N MET A 245 -9.91 27.25 -0.89
CA MET A 245 -9.03 26.14 -1.19
C MET A 245 -8.19 26.38 -2.45
N ARG A 246 -8.76 26.97 -3.51
CA ARG A 246 -7.99 27.40 -4.69
C ARG A 246 -6.86 28.34 -4.29
N THR A 247 -7.18 29.37 -3.51
CA THR A 247 -6.20 30.35 -3.01
C THR A 247 -5.11 29.64 -2.22
N PHE A 248 -5.47 28.68 -1.37
CA PHE A 248 -4.50 27.87 -0.64
C PHE A 248 -3.59 27.09 -1.58
N ILE A 249 -4.14 26.40 -2.58
CA ILE A 249 -3.38 25.61 -3.56
C ILE A 249 -2.40 26.49 -4.33
N GLU A 250 -2.84 27.63 -4.85
CA GLU A 250 -2.01 28.52 -5.66
C GLU A 250 -0.91 29.20 -4.83
N THR A 251 -1.21 29.50 -3.56
CA THR A 251 -0.29 30.23 -2.66
C THR A 251 0.72 29.29 -2.01
N PHE A 252 0.24 28.19 -1.43
CA PHE A 252 0.98 27.37 -0.47
C PHE A 252 1.37 26.00 -0.99
N LEU A 253 0.94 25.57 -2.17
CA LEU A 253 1.44 24.33 -2.76
C LEU A 253 2.42 24.63 -3.89
N VAL A 254 3.48 23.82 -3.97
CA VAL A 254 4.35 23.82 -5.15
C VAL A 254 3.49 23.52 -6.37
N ALA A 255 3.75 24.26 -7.46
CA ALA A 255 3.07 24.06 -8.74
C ALA A 255 3.34 22.63 -9.23
N ASN A 256 2.29 21.96 -9.68
CA ASN A 256 2.41 20.61 -10.20
C ASN A 256 2.13 20.66 -11.71
N ALA A 257 3.17 20.48 -12.53
CA ALA A 257 3.05 20.50 -13.98
C ALA A 257 2.11 19.41 -14.53
N ASN A 258 1.93 18.33 -13.75
CA ASN A 258 1.12 17.17 -14.12
C ASN A 258 -0.29 17.22 -13.51
N ARG A 259 -0.63 18.26 -12.76
CA ARG A 259 -1.93 18.40 -12.12
C ARG A 259 -2.31 19.86 -11.95
N SER A 260 -3.26 20.30 -12.75
CA SER A 260 -3.78 21.65 -12.72
C SER A 260 -4.36 22.02 -11.35
N THR A 261 -4.41 23.32 -11.05
CA THR A 261 -5.12 23.80 -9.85
C THR A 261 -6.57 23.33 -9.82
N ASP A 262 -7.24 23.27 -10.98
CA ASP A 262 -8.63 22.87 -11.10
C ASP A 262 -8.85 21.42 -10.67
N GLU A 263 -7.99 20.49 -11.11
CA GLU A 263 -8.08 19.07 -10.70
C GLU A 263 -7.81 18.87 -9.20
N ARG A 264 -6.95 19.73 -8.61
CA ARG A 264 -6.68 19.72 -7.17
C ARG A 264 -7.87 20.25 -6.37
N VAL A 265 -8.50 21.31 -6.87
CA VAL A 265 -9.72 21.87 -6.32
C VAL A 265 -10.89 20.87 -6.43
N GLN A 266 -11.04 20.16 -7.55
CA GLN A 266 -12.06 19.12 -7.71
C GLN A 266 -11.88 17.97 -6.71
N THR A 267 -10.64 17.56 -6.47
CA THR A 267 -10.34 16.55 -5.44
C THR A 267 -10.68 17.07 -4.06
N PHE A 268 -10.36 18.33 -3.74
CA PHE A 268 -10.84 18.95 -2.51
C PHE A 268 -12.36 18.88 -2.38
N THR A 269 -13.11 19.29 -3.41
CA THR A 269 -14.58 19.28 -3.37
C THR A 269 -15.10 17.87 -3.07
N LYS A 270 -14.54 16.86 -3.72
CA LYS A 270 -14.88 15.46 -3.46
C LYS A 270 -14.53 15.05 -2.02
N THR A 271 -13.29 15.28 -1.60
CA THR A 271 -12.81 14.92 -0.25
C THR A 271 -13.61 15.63 0.84
N PHE A 272 -13.93 16.92 0.70
CA PHE A 272 -14.74 17.65 1.67
C PHE A 272 -16.18 17.14 1.71
N THR A 273 -16.76 16.79 0.55
CA THR A 273 -18.09 16.17 0.47
C THR A 273 -18.12 14.83 1.19
N ASP A 274 -17.12 13.98 0.96
CA ASP A 274 -17.05 12.63 1.52
C ASP A 274 -16.75 12.63 3.02
N PHE A 275 -15.83 13.49 3.47
CA PHE A 275 -15.26 13.41 4.83
C PHE A 275 -15.69 14.56 5.75
N GLY A 276 -16.18 15.67 5.21
CA GLY A 276 -16.50 16.87 6.00
C GLY A 276 -15.27 17.53 6.62
N PRO A 277 -15.44 18.48 7.56
CA PRO A 277 -14.33 19.21 8.17
C PRO A 277 -13.41 18.28 8.98
N LEU A 278 -12.13 18.65 9.04
CA LEU A 278 -11.08 17.94 9.76
C LEU A 278 -10.93 18.51 11.17
N SER A 279 -10.88 17.64 12.17
CA SER A 279 -10.51 18.03 13.55
C SER A 279 -9.18 17.39 13.91
N VAL A 280 -8.16 18.18 14.25
CA VAL A 280 -6.86 17.63 14.66
C VAL A 280 -6.99 16.98 16.03
N THR A 281 -6.69 15.69 16.12
CA THR A 281 -6.86 14.86 17.33
C THR A 281 -5.54 14.53 18.02
N GLU A 282 -4.44 14.47 17.28
CA GLU A 282 -3.11 14.20 17.84
C GLU A 282 -1.99 14.57 16.86
N ILE A 283 -0.74 14.57 17.34
CA ILE A 283 0.46 14.72 16.52
C ILE A 283 1.19 13.38 16.56
N HIS A 284 1.29 12.71 15.40
CA HIS A 284 2.01 11.44 15.31
C HIS A 284 3.52 11.65 15.14
N ALA A 285 3.92 12.63 14.35
CA ALA A 285 5.32 12.95 14.10
C ALA A 285 5.50 14.40 13.68
N SER A 286 6.62 15.01 14.03
CA SER A 286 7.04 16.30 13.49
C SER A 286 8.56 16.37 13.43
N GLU A 287 9.11 16.46 12.23
CA GLU A 287 10.54 16.50 11.97
C GLU A 287 10.84 17.53 10.89
N GLY A 288 11.35 18.71 11.28
CA GLY A 288 11.79 19.77 10.38
C GLY A 288 10.75 20.17 9.31
N ASN A 289 10.88 19.57 8.12
CA ASN A 289 10.05 19.81 6.94
C ASN A 289 8.86 18.85 6.80
N GLU A 290 8.57 18.00 7.77
CA GLU A 290 7.42 17.09 7.73
C GLU A 290 6.65 17.09 9.06
N VAL A 291 5.32 17.03 8.96
CA VAL A 291 4.44 16.81 10.10
C VAL A 291 3.35 15.81 9.72
N THR A 292 3.05 14.89 10.62
CA THR A 292 1.92 13.97 10.49
C THR A 292 0.99 14.13 11.68
N LEU A 293 -0.25 14.49 11.39
CA LEU A 293 -1.31 14.75 12.35
C LEU A 293 -2.36 13.64 12.26
N GLY A 294 -2.87 13.22 13.41
CA GLY A 294 -4.15 12.51 13.46
C GLY A 294 -5.27 13.54 13.28
N VAL A 295 -6.21 13.25 12.38
CA VAL A 295 -7.39 14.08 12.16
C VAL A 295 -8.66 13.24 12.17
N ALA A 296 -9.67 13.67 12.90
CA ALA A 296 -11.01 13.08 12.85
C ALA A 296 -11.83 13.72 11.72
N THR A 297 -12.59 12.89 11.03
CA THR A 297 -13.54 13.26 9.97
C THR A 297 -14.90 12.61 10.22
N LYS A 298 -15.90 12.92 9.39
CA LYS A 298 -17.21 12.24 9.43
C LYS A 298 -17.12 10.73 9.18
N GLN A 299 -16.10 10.26 8.47
CA GLN A 299 -15.90 8.83 8.18
C GLN A 299 -14.88 8.16 9.10
N GLY A 300 -14.55 8.80 10.24
CA GLY A 300 -13.61 8.27 11.21
C GLY A 300 -12.22 8.93 11.12
N PRO A 301 -11.20 8.31 11.73
CA PRO A 301 -9.88 8.90 11.83
C PRO A 301 -9.07 8.75 10.54
N PHE A 302 -8.25 9.76 10.27
CA PHE A 302 -7.35 9.88 9.13
C PHE A 302 -6.00 10.40 9.61
N ARG A 303 -4.95 10.15 8.83
CA ARG A 303 -3.66 10.82 8.95
C ARG A 303 -3.55 11.92 7.90
N LEU A 304 -3.24 13.12 8.37
CA LEU A 304 -2.85 14.26 7.55
C LEU A 304 -1.33 14.42 7.61
N THR A 305 -0.64 14.14 6.52
CA THR A 305 0.80 14.37 6.40
C THR A 305 1.07 15.57 5.50
N VAL A 306 1.88 16.51 5.98
CA VAL A 306 2.30 17.70 5.24
C VAL A 306 3.81 17.74 5.18
N LYS A 307 4.35 17.90 3.97
CA LYS A 307 5.78 18.08 3.72
C LYS A 307 6.02 19.48 3.15
N ALA A 308 6.79 20.30 3.86
CA ALA A 308 7.30 21.57 3.35
C ALA A 308 8.33 21.31 2.24
N SER A 309 8.33 22.16 1.21
CA SER A 309 9.33 22.14 0.16
C SER A 309 10.66 22.66 0.71
N PRO A 310 11.78 21.94 0.50
CA PRO A 310 13.10 22.45 0.84
C PRO A 310 13.53 23.59 -0.10
N ASP A 311 13.01 23.61 -1.33
CA ASP A 311 13.44 24.51 -2.39
C ASP A 311 12.53 25.76 -2.53
N GLN A 312 11.29 25.68 -2.04
CA GLN A 312 10.31 26.78 -2.09
C GLN A 312 9.80 27.09 -0.67
N ALA A 313 10.48 28.01 0.01
CA ALA A 313 10.15 28.42 1.36
C ALA A 313 8.67 28.83 1.49
N GLY A 314 8.00 28.31 2.53
CA GLY A 314 6.58 28.59 2.77
C GLY A 314 5.60 27.84 1.87
N ARG A 315 6.06 26.88 1.04
CA ARG A 315 5.21 26.02 0.23
C ARG A 315 5.32 24.56 0.66
N ALA A 316 4.22 23.83 0.52
CA ALA A 316 4.16 22.39 0.69
C ALA A 316 4.55 21.68 -0.62
N ALA A 317 5.48 20.75 -0.52
CA ALA A 317 5.78 19.78 -1.57
C ALA A 317 4.66 18.74 -1.68
N SER A 318 4.08 18.32 -0.56
CA SER A 318 2.93 17.42 -0.56
C SER A 318 2.02 17.62 0.66
N ILE A 319 0.73 17.35 0.47
CA ILE A 319 -0.29 17.24 1.52
C ILE A 319 -1.11 15.98 1.22
N THR A 320 -1.18 15.06 2.17
CA THR A 320 -1.84 13.76 2.00
C THR A 320 -2.80 13.51 3.15
N LEU A 321 -4.04 13.13 2.83
CA LEU A 321 -5.04 12.67 3.80
C LEU A 321 -5.33 11.17 3.53
N ALA A 322 -4.99 10.30 4.47
CA ALA A 322 -5.13 8.85 4.33
C ALA A 322 -5.89 8.23 5.51
N GLY A 323 -6.83 7.32 5.24
CA GLY A 323 -7.67 6.71 6.30
C GLY A 323 -6.86 5.87 7.29
N THR A 324 -7.27 5.85 8.56
CA THR A 324 -6.72 4.95 9.58
C THR A 324 -7.57 3.68 9.64
N GLN A 325 -7.57 2.84 8.61
CA GLN A 325 -8.39 1.62 8.64
C GLN A 325 -7.75 0.56 9.55
N GLY A 326 -8.31 0.43 10.76
CA GLY A 326 -8.74 -0.84 11.30
C GLY A 326 -10.27 -0.85 11.34
N GLY A 327 -10.90 -1.87 10.75
CA GLY A 327 -12.35 -2.13 10.84
C GLY A 327 -13.11 -2.01 9.53
N HIS A 328 -13.31 -3.16 8.86
CA HIS A 328 -14.20 -3.33 7.72
C HIS A 328 -15.66 -3.07 8.10
N SER A 329 -16.40 -2.48 7.15
CA SER A 329 -17.85 -2.64 7.01
C SER A 329 -18.12 -3.01 5.56
#